data_AF-A0A3D3UGB1-F1
#
_entry.id   AF-A0A3D3UGB1-F1
#
_cell.length_a   1.000
_cell.length_b   1.000
_cell.length_c   1.000
_cell.angle_alpha   90.00
_cell.angle_beta   90.00
_cell.angle_gamma   90.00
#
_symmetry.space_group_name_H-M   'P 1'
#
loop_
_entity.id
_entity.type
_entity.pdbx_description
1 polymer ?
#
loop_
_entity_poly.entity_id
_entity_poly.type
_entity_poly.pdbx_seq_one_letter_code
_entity_poly.pdbx_strand_id
1 'polypeptide(L)'
;PELEAITLPGKPLPQPVEPGDRVCGGALNLGQPIEVEATAVDEDSLIGEIVRLMEAAEQGRTAYVRLADAVARIYAPAVHLLAFGTFLGWLLLGAGGWEPALMNAVAVLIITCPCALGLAAPAAQVAASGRLFRTGVLVKAADGLERIAQTDHVVFDKTGTLTEGRPELVNRNEIEADAFTAALALARHSQHPLSRALVRAAGDNTPPTAQPDDLEEIPGSGLRGTIGGRACRLGRAEWCGVTQLEADDRHGPELWLRQADEPPVKFQFADRLRPEMADVIAGLRKLGLSVELLSGDRASVAAAIASELGIDTWRGDCRPADKVARLHSLREAGRKVLMVGDGLNDAPALAQAHASISPAAAADISQNAADFVLQGETLQAVPETIRVARATRRRVIENFGIAFAYNAIAIPFAVAGFVTPLFAALAMSGSSLIVTLNALRLRLGEKGNGR
;
A
#
# COMPACT_ATOMS: atom_id res chain seq x y z
N PRO A 1 -2.24 29.64 23.04
CA PRO A 1 -1.72 28.26 23.08
C PRO A 1 -0.70 28.11 21.95
N GLU A 2 0.59 28.06 22.28
CA GLU A 2 1.63 27.86 21.27
C GLU A 2 1.57 26.41 20.79
N LEU A 3 1.40 26.23 19.49
CA LEU A 3 1.36 24.94 18.81
C LEU A 3 2.70 24.21 18.99
N GLU A 4 2.70 23.02 19.59
CA GLU A 4 3.93 22.28 19.88
C GLU A 4 4.29 21.38 18.72
N ALA A 5 5.56 21.40 18.30
CA ALA A 5 5.96 20.76 17.07
C ALA A 5 6.57 19.37 17.33
N ILE A 6 5.93 18.32 16.82
CA ILE A 6 6.43 16.95 16.86
C ILE A 6 6.80 16.51 15.44
N THR A 7 7.92 15.81 15.28
CA THR A 7 8.31 15.21 13.98
C THR A 7 8.39 13.69 14.05
N LEU A 8 7.90 13.02 13.01
CA LEU A 8 8.03 11.58 12.83
C LEU A 8 9.18 11.27 11.86
N PRO A 9 9.86 10.12 11.99
CA PRO A 9 10.80 9.66 10.99
C PRO A 9 10.13 9.62 9.61
N GLY A 10 10.62 10.40 8.66
CA GLY A 10 10.09 10.46 7.28
C GLY A 10 9.14 11.63 6.97
N LYS A 11 8.71 12.43 7.96
CA LYS A 11 8.02 13.70 7.70
C LYS A 11 9.04 14.86 7.65
N PRO A 12 9.06 15.67 6.57
CA PRO A 12 10.05 16.73 6.40
C PRO A 12 9.78 17.96 7.27
N LEU A 13 8.55 18.15 7.75
CA LEU A 13 8.17 19.31 8.56
C LEU A 13 7.56 18.87 9.90
N PRO A 14 7.97 19.50 11.02
CA PRO A 14 7.33 19.31 12.31
C PRO A 14 5.83 19.64 12.23
N GLN A 15 4.99 18.80 12.81
CA GLN A 15 3.55 19.02 12.88
C GLN A 15 3.17 19.58 14.24
N PRO A 16 2.31 20.61 14.27
CA PRO A 16 1.79 21.12 15.52
C PRO A 16 0.84 20.09 16.17
N VAL A 17 0.85 20.01 17.50
CA VAL A 17 -0.07 19.21 18.31
C VAL A 17 -0.71 20.04 19.40
N GLU A 18 -1.97 19.74 19.70
CA GLU A 18 -2.78 20.36 20.76
C GLU A 18 -3.32 19.31 21.75
N PRO A 19 -3.76 19.71 22.96
CA PRO A 19 -4.40 18.80 23.89
C PRO A 19 -5.56 18.04 23.26
N GLY A 20 -5.49 16.70 23.32
CA GLY A 20 -6.47 15.79 22.72
C GLY A 20 -6.03 15.19 21.38
N ASP A 21 -4.96 15.70 20.76
CA ASP A 21 -4.37 15.11 19.57
C ASP A 21 -3.64 13.80 19.90
N ARG A 22 -3.69 12.85 18.95
CA ARG A 22 -2.96 11.60 19.05
C ARG A 22 -1.49 11.81 18.65
N VAL A 23 -0.59 11.41 19.55
CA VAL A 23 0.85 11.37 19.31
C VAL A 23 1.33 9.93 19.18
N CYS A 24 2.21 9.67 18.23
CA CYS A 24 2.72 8.32 17.96
C CYS A 24 4.03 8.05 18.71
N GLY A 25 4.19 6.84 19.25
CA GLY A 25 5.47 6.38 19.80
C GLY A 25 6.60 6.46 18.77
N GLY A 26 7.75 6.99 19.16
CA GLY A 26 8.92 7.22 18.28
C GLY A 26 8.96 8.59 17.62
N ALA A 27 7.95 9.44 17.83
CA ALA A 27 8.01 10.82 17.40
C ALA A 27 8.96 11.65 18.29
N LEU A 28 9.63 12.63 17.71
CA LEU A 28 10.60 13.49 18.40
C LEU A 28 9.93 14.82 18.71
N ASN A 29 9.82 15.11 20.02
CA ASN A 29 9.32 16.40 20.49
C ASN A 29 10.42 17.47 20.27
N LEU A 30 10.11 18.48 19.46
CA LEU A 30 11.02 19.59 19.15
C LEU A 30 10.66 20.87 19.92
N GLY A 31 9.55 20.86 20.66
CA GLY A 31 9.04 21.98 21.45
C GLY A 31 9.34 21.85 22.95
N GLN A 32 8.41 22.36 23.76
CA GLN A 32 8.50 22.28 25.22
C GLN A 32 8.12 20.88 25.73
N PRO A 33 8.45 20.53 26.99
CA PRO A 33 8.02 19.26 27.57
C PRO A 33 6.50 19.12 27.54
N ILE A 34 6.02 18.00 27.03
CA ILE A 34 4.60 17.66 26.93
C ILE A 34 4.28 16.50 27.86
N GLU A 35 3.07 16.51 28.42
CA GLU A 35 2.53 15.38 29.16
C GLU A 35 1.62 14.58 28.22
N VAL A 36 1.88 13.28 28.11
CA VAL A 36 1.17 12.39 27.17
C VAL A 36 0.59 11.20 27.91
N GLU A 37 -0.68 10.90 27.64
CA GLU A 37 -1.33 9.70 28.12
C GLU A 37 -1.02 8.53 27.19
N ALA A 38 -0.43 7.46 27.72
CA ALA A 38 -0.14 6.26 26.95
C ALA A 38 -1.45 5.50 26.64
N THR A 39 -1.92 5.61 25.41
CA THR A 39 -3.14 4.93 24.92
C THR A 39 -2.87 3.54 24.33
N ALA A 40 -1.62 3.26 23.94
CA ALA A 40 -1.16 1.97 23.45
C ALA A 40 0.32 1.76 23.83
N VAL A 41 0.69 0.55 24.28
CA VAL A 41 2.04 0.23 24.76
C VAL A 41 2.58 -1.05 24.13
N ASP A 42 3.90 -1.14 24.02
CA ASP A 42 4.64 -2.32 23.53
C ASP A 42 4.16 -2.82 22.16
N GLU A 43 3.64 -4.04 22.07
CA GLU A 43 3.09 -4.62 20.85
C GLU A 43 1.94 -3.78 20.28
N ASP A 44 1.10 -3.16 21.09
CA ASP A 44 -0.03 -2.37 20.60
C ASP A 44 0.38 -0.99 20.07
N SER A 45 1.66 -0.62 20.21
CA SER A 45 2.19 0.62 19.66
C SER A 45 2.34 0.56 18.14
N LEU A 46 2.36 1.74 17.49
CA LEU A 46 2.65 1.86 16.06
C LEU A 46 3.96 1.17 15.64
N ILE A 47 5.02 1.29 16.47
CA ILE A 47 6.31 0.66 16.19
C ILE A 47 6.17 -0.86 16.28
N GLY A 48 5.53 -1.37 17.33
CA GLY A 48 5.25 -2.81 17.47
C GLY A 48 4.45 -3.35 16.28
N GLU A 49 3.51 -2.55 15.76
CA GLU A 49 2.74 -2.90 14.58
C GLU A 49 3.58 -2.93 13.30
N ILE A 50 4.44 -1.93 13.07
CA ILE A 50 5.36 -1.92 11.94
C ILE A 50 6.27 -3.16 11.97
N VAL A 51 6.79 -3.52 13.14
CA VAL A 51 7.63 -4.73 13.31
C VAL A 51 6.82 -5.98 12.95
N ARG A 52 5.60 -6.15 13.48
CA ARG A 52 4.74 -7.30 13.13
C ARG A 52 4.44 -7.39 11.63
N LEU A 53 4.15 -6.26 10.99
CA LEU A 53 3.86 -6.22 9.55
C LEU A 53 5.09 -6.63 8.73
N MET A 54 6.27 -6.15 9.12
CA MET A 54 7.53 -6.56 8.50
C MET A 54 7.79 -8.07 8.68
N GLU A 55 7.62 -8.60 9.88
CA GLU A 55 7.78 -10.03 10.16
C GLU A 55 6.77 -10.89 9.38
N ALA A 56 5.50 -10.47 9.31
CA ALA A 56 4.47 -11.18 8.57
C ALA A 56 4.79 -11.23 7.06
N ALA A 57 5.31 -10.14 6.50
CA ALA A 57 5.74 -10.08 5.11
C ALA A 57 6.98 -10.96 4.83
N GLU A 58 7.89 -11.12 5.80
CA GLU A 58 9.08 -11.98 5.69
C GLU A 58 8.77 -13.47 5.88
N GLN A 59 7.83 -13.81 6.76
CA GLN A 59 7.55 -15.20 7.14
C GLN A 59 6.54 -15.91 6.22
N GLY A 60 5.76 -15.16 5.43
CA GLY A 60 4.71 -15.78 4.62
C GLY A 60 5.25 -16.54 3.39
N ARG A 61 4.63 -17.70 3.13
CA ARG A 61 5.04 -18.60 2.03
C ARG A 61 4.56 -18.08 0.68
N THR A 62 5.41 -17.37 -0.05
CA THR A 62 5.15 -16.95 -1.46
C THR A 62 5.07 -18.12 -2.44
N ALA A 63 4.57 -17.91 -3.66
CA ALA A 63 4.47 -19.01 -4.62
C ALA A 63 5.87 -19.51 -5.04
N TYR A 64 6.86 -18.63 -5.09
CA TYR A 64 8.26 -19.01 -5.32
C TYR A 64 8.83 -19.87 -4.20
N VAL A 65 8.54 -19.56 -2.94
CA VAL A 65 8.96 -20.40 -1.80
C VAL A 65 8.26 -21.76 -1.87
N ARG A 66 6.95 -21.79 -2.15
CA ARG A 66 6.21 -23.05 -2.32
C ARG A 66 6.74 -23.88 -3.50
N LEU A 67 7.14 -23.22 -4.60
CA LEU A 67 7.75 -23.88 -5.74
C LEU A 67 9.10 -24.48 -5.37
N ALA A 68 9.96 -23.73 -4.67
CA ALA A 68 11.24 -24.23 -4.19
C ALA A 68 11.06 -25.45 -3.28
N ASP A 69 10.10 -25.41 -2.34
CA ASP A 69 9.77 -26.53 -1.45
C ASP A 69 9.25 -27.75 -2.22
N ALA A 70 8.39 -27.53 -3.22
CA ALA A 70 7.84 -28.60 -4.05
C ALA A 70 8.94 -29.27 -4.88
N VAL A 71 9.83 -28.48 -5.49
CA VAL A 71 11.00 -28.98 -6.21
C VAL A 71 11.90 -29.76 -5.26
N ALA A 72 12.23 -29.22 -4.08
CA ALA A 72 13.09 -29.87 -3.10
C ALA A 72 12.55 -31.25 -2.68
N ARG A 73 11.24 -31.41 -2.55
CA ARG A 73 10.59 -32.68 -2.18
C ARG A 73 10.84 -33.81 -3.19
N ILE A 74 10.88 -33.48 -4.48
CA ILE A 74 11.18 -34.45 -5.55
C ILE A 74 12.69 -34.59 -5.76
N TYR A 75 13.41 -33.48 -5.60
CA TYR A 75 14.84 -33.40 -5.83
C TYR A 75 15.65 -34.20 -4.79
N ALA A 76 15.24 -34.19 -3.52
CA ALA A 76 15.91 -34.95 -2.46
C ALA A 76 16.01 -36.46 -2.73
N PRO A 77 14.92 -37.22 -3.01
CA PRO A 77 15.04 -38.63 -3.32
C PRO A 77 15.80 -38.89 -4.63
N ALA A 78 15.63 -38.04 -5.65
CA ALA A 78 16.33 -38.18 -6.92
C ALA A 78 17.86 -38.08 -6.75
N VAL A 79 18.34 -37.15 -5.92
CA VAL A 79 19.75 -36.99 -5.58
C VAL A 79 20.32 -38.21 -4.86
N HIS A 80 19.58 -38.77 -3.89
CA HIS A 80 20.03 -39.94 -3.15
C HIS A 80 20.11 -41.17 -4.07
N LEU A 81 19.12 -41.35 -4.96
CA LEU A 81 19.14 -42.40 -5.97
C LEU A 81 20.30 -42.21 -6.96
N LEU A 82 20.59 -40.97 -7.38
CA LEU A 82 21.72 -40.66 -8.25
C LEU A 82 23.06 -40.95 -7.58
N ALA A 83 23.23 -40.57 -6.31
CA ALA A 83 24.43 -40.86 -5.55
C ALA A 83 24.61 -42.37 -5.33
N PHE A 84 23.55 -43.09 -5.00
CA PHE A 84 23.57 -44.55 -4.89
C PHE A 84 23.90 -45.22 -6.23
N GLY A 85 23.31 -44.74 -7.33
CA GLY A 85 23.63 -45.20 -8.68
C GLY A 85 25.09 -44.92 -9.06
N THR A 86 25.63 -43.76 -8.65
CA THR A 86 27.05 -43.41 -8.84
C THR A 86 27.95 -44.37 -8.08
N PHE A 87 27.66 -44.63 -6.80
CA PHE A 87 28.39 -45.60 -5.99
C PHE A 87 28.43 -46.99 -6.65
N LEU A 88 27.25 -47.50 -7.03
CA LEU A 88 27.14 -48.83 -7.64
C LEU A 88 27.82 -48.89 -9.01
N GLY A 89 27.67 -47.85 -9.84
CA GLY A 89 28.32 -47.77 -11.15
C GLY A 89 29.85 -47.84 -11.05
N TRP A 90 30.45 -47.07 -10.14
CA TRP A 90 31.91 -47.11 -9.91
C TRP A 90 32.39 -48.42 -9.32
N LEU A 91 31.61 -49.04 -8.43
CA LEU A 91 31.92 -50.34 -7.84
C LEU A 91 31.91 -51.45 -8.92
N LEU A 92 30.93 -51.45 -9.82
CA LEU A 92 30.79 -52.43 -10.89
C LEU A 92 31.86 -52.28 -11.98
N LEU A 93 32.32 -51.05 -12.25
CA LEU A 93 33.40 -50.78 -13.21
C LEU A 93 34.79 -51.19 -12.68
N GLY A 94 34.91 -51.55 -11.40
CA GLY A 94 36.17 -52.04 -10.82
C GLY A 94 37.28 -50.98 -10.69
N ALA A 95 36.94 -49.70 -10.83
CA ALA A 95 37.90 -48.60 -10.88
C ALA A 95 38.33 -48.13 -9.48
N GLY A 96 39.14 -48.94 -8.78
CA GLY A 96 39.88 -48.52 -7.59
C GLY A 96 39.30 -48.91 -6.22
N GLY A 97 38.27 -49.77 -6.17
CA GLY A 97 37.70 -50.30 -4.92
C GLY A 97 36.50 -49.50 -4.39
N TRP A 98 36.06 -49.82 -3.18
CA TRP A 98 34.85 -49.22 -2.58
C TRP A 98 35.08 -47.76 -2.11
N GLU A 99 36.31 -47.40 -1.73
CA GLU A 99 36.64 -46.08 -1.21
C GLU A 99 36.46 -44.96 -2.26
N PRO A 100 37.02 -45.05 -3.49
CA PRO A 100 36.81 -44.01 -4.52
C PRO A 100 35.35 -43.93 -4.97
N ALA A 101 34.67 -45.08 -5.06
CA ALA A 101 33.24 -45.13 -5.40
C ALA A 101 32.40 -44.38 -4.35
N LEU A 102 32.70 -44.56 -3.06
CA LEU A 102 32.05 -43.84 -1.98
C LEU A 102 32.35 -42.34 -2.03
N MET A 103 33.60 -41.96 -2.29
CA MET A 103 33.98 -40.54 -2.39
C MET A 103 33.26 -39.83 -3.55
N ASN A 104 33.10 -40.48 -4.70
CA ASN A 104 32.34 -39.93 -5.84
C ASN A 104 30.84 -39.79 -5.49
N ALA A 105 30.25 -40.78 -4.81
CA ALA A 105 28.86 -40.70 -4.37
C ALA A 105 28.65 -39.56 -3.34
N VAL A 106 29.57 -39.40 -2.38
CA VAL A 106 29.56 -38.29 -1.42
C VAL A 106 29.70 -36.94 -2.14
N ALA A 107 30.60 -36.83 -3.14
CA ALA A 107 30.73 -35.62 -3.93
C ALA A 107 29.42 -35.26 -4.67
N VAL A 108 28.71 -36.26 -5.22
CA VAL A 108 27.38 -36.06 -5.84
C VAL A 108 26.36 -35.57 -4.80
N LEU A 109 26.32 -36.13 -3.60
CA LEU A 109 25.41 -35.66 -2.52
C LEU A 109 25.70 -34.22 -2.11
N ILE A 110 26.97 -33.85 -1.98
CA ILE A 110 27.37 -32.49 -1.56
C ILE A 110 27.04 -31.49 -2.67
N ILE A 111 27.46 -31.76 -3.90
CA ILE A 111 27.38 -30.79 -4.99
C ILE A 111 25.95 -30.48 -5.40
N THR A 112 25.03 -31.41 -5.15
CA THR A 112 23.63 -31.30 -5.50
C THR A 112 22.82 -30.49 -4.50
N CYS A 113 23.32 -30.10 -3.31
CA CYS A 113 22.49 -29.40 -2.32
C CYS A 113 21.74 -28.21 -2.96
N PRO A 114 20.40 -28.17 -2.89
CA PRO A 114 19.61 -27.08 -3.45
C PRO A 114 19.62 -25.82 -2.56
N CYS A 115 20.65 -25.65 -1.74
CA CYS A 115 20.83 -24.59 -0.76
C CYS A 115 20.54 -23.18 -1.36
N ALA A 116 21.08 -22.91 -2.55
CA ALA A 116 20.88 -21.65 -3.26
C ALA A 116 19.44 -21.45 -3.78
N LEU A 117 18.76 -22.53 -4.17
CA LEU A 117 17.37 -22.51 -4.66
C LEU A 117 16.41 -22.11 -3.53
N GLY A 118 16.60 -22.66 -2.31
CA GLY A 118 15.77 -22.35 -1.15
C GLY A 118 15.94 -20.91 -0.65
N LEU A 119 17.14 -20.33 -0.76
CA LEU A 119 17.43 -18.99 -0.24
C LEU A 119 17.12 -17.86 -1.24
N ALA A 120 17.06 -18.14 -2.54
CA ALA A 120 16.96 -17.12 -3.58
C ALA A 120 15.74 -16.20 -3.44
N ALA A 121 14.56 -16.77 -3.19
CA ALA A 121 13.32 -15.99 -3.08
C ALA A 121 13.22 -15.21 -1.75
N PRO A 122 13.45 -15.82 -0.56
CA PRO A 122 13.42 -15.10 0.71
C PRO A 122 14.44 -13.95 0.77
N ALA A 123 15.67 -14.18 0.29
CA ALA A 123 16.71 -13.14 0.31
C ALA A 123 16.33 -11.93 -0.57
N ALA A 124 15.74 -12.18 -1.75
CA ALA A 124 15.30 -11.12 -2.63
C ALA A 124 14.10 -10.35 -2.06
N GLN A 125 13.18 -11.04 -1.38
CA GLN A 125 12.02 -10.45 -0.71
C GLN A 125 12.45 -9.53 0.44
N VAL A 126 13.30 -10.01 1.36
CA VAL A 126 13.84 -9.21 2.46
C VAL A 126 14.58 -7.97 1.93
N ALA A 127 15.39 -8.14 0.89
CA ALA A 127 16.11 -7.02 0.27
C ALA A 127 15.17 -5.98 -0.35
N ALA A 128 14.08 -6.41 -0.98
CA ALA A 128 13.07 -5.56 -1.60
C ALA A 128 12.20 -4.85 -0.57
N SER A 129 11.66 -5.57 0.41
CA SER A 129 10.86 -5.01 1.51
C SER A 129 11.67 -3.97 2.29
N GLY A 130 12.94 -4.26 2.61
CA GLY A 130 13.83 -3.28 3.25
C GLY A 130 14.18 -2.06 2.39
N ARG A 131 14.10 -2.15 1.05
CA ARG A 131 14.21 -0.98 0.17
C ARG A 131 12.92 -0.16 0.18
N LEU A 132 11.78 -0.82 0.03
CA LEU A 132 10.47 -0.18 0.03
C LEU A 132 10.17 0.54 1.35
N PHE A 133 10.52 -0.10 2.47
CA PHE A 133 10.40 0.50 3.80
C PHE A 133 11.17 1.82 3.91
N ARG A 134 12.41 1.87 3.40
CA ARG A 134 13.23 3.11 3.39
C ARG A 134 12.66 4.21 2.50
N THR A 135 11.76 3.88 1.58
CA THR A 135 11.03 4.83 0.74
C THR A 135 9.59 5.08 1.23
N GLY A 136 9.25 4.65 2.46
CA GLY A 136 7.94 4.88 3.07
C GLY A 136 6.84 3.92 2.58
N VAL A 137 7.20 2.75 2.06
CA VAL A 137 6.25 1.72 1.62
C VAL A 137 6.40 0.47 2.49
N LEU A 138 5.34 0.15 3.23
CA LEU A 138 5.21 -1.08 3.99
C LEU A 138 4.62 -2.18 3.11
N VAL A 139 5.26 -3.35 3.14
CA VAL A 139 4.72 -4.57 2.54
C VAL A 139 4.01 -5.33 3.65
N LYS A 140 2.70 -5.57 3.51
CA LYS A 140 1.89 -6.31 4.50
C LYS A 140 1.64 -7.75 4.05
N ALA A 141 1.30 -7.93 2.77
CA ALA A 141 1.10 -9.27 2.23
C ALA A 141 2.42 -9.91 1.84
N ALA A 142 2.69 -11.11 2.34
CA ALA A 142 3.92 -11.84 2.05
C ALA A 142 4.11 -12.15 0.56
N ASP A 143 3.03 -12.45 -0.17
CA ASP A 143 3.05 -12.64 -1.62
C ASP A 143 2.77 -11.35 -2.42
N GLY A 144 2.65 -10.21 -1.74
CA GLY A 144 2.32 -8.92 -2.36
C GLY A 144 3.33 -8.51 -3.43
N LEU A 145 4.64 -8.67 -3.16
CA LEU A 145 5.71 -8.38 -4.13
C LEU A 145 5.62 -9.25 -5.39
N GLU A 146 5.18 -10.50 -5.26
CA GLU A 146 5.01 -11.39 -6.39
C GLU A 146 3.79 -10.99 -7.22
N ARG A 147 2.66 -10.71 -6.56
CA ARG A 147 1.40 -10.32 -7.18
C ARG A 147 1.53 -8.99 -7.91
N ILE A 148 2.06 -7.96 -7.25
CA ILE A 148 2.22 -6.63 -7.87
C ILE A 148 3.21 -6.65 -9.04
N ALA A 149 4.21 -7.53 -9.03
CA ALA A 149 5.13 -7.68 -10.18
C ALA A 149 4.41 -8.13 -11.46
N GLN A 150 3.23 -8.77 -11.32
CA GLN A 150 2.46 -9.32 -12.42
C GLN A 150 1.33 -8.39 -12.89
N THR A 151 1.10 -7.25 -12.23
CA THR A 151 -0.02 -6.37 -12.57
C THR A 151 0.16 -5.72 -13.94
N ASP A 152 -0.95 -5.57 -14.67
CA ASP A 152 -1.03 -4.99 -16.01
C ASP A 152 -2.03 -3.82 -16.11
N HIS A 153 -2.83 -3.62 -15.06
CA HIS A 153 -3.89 -2.62 -15.00
C HIS A 153 -3.95 -2.02 -13.61
N VAL A 154 -4.06 -0.70 -13.51
CA VAL A 154 -4.15 0.03 -12.24
C VAL A 154 -5.51 0.70 -12.18
N VAL A 155 -6.25 0.44 -11.11
CA VAL A 155 -7.53 1.08 -10.81
C VAL A 155 -7.33 2.02 -9.63
N PHE A 156 -7.62 3.29 -9.83
CA PHE A 156 -7.62 4.29 -8.77
C PHE A 156 -9.04 4.53 -8.27
N ASP A 157 -9.19 4.59 -6.94
CA ASP A 157 -10.27 5.35 -6.34
C ASP A 157 -9.98 6.86 -6.42
N LYS A 158 -11.03 7.67 -6.47
CA LYS A 158 -10.86 9.14 -6.43
C LYS A 158 -10.59 9.63 -5.01
N THR A 159 -11.57 9.44 -4.13
CA THR A 159 -11.64 10.12 -2.83
C THR A 159 -10.54 9.61 -1.91
N GLY A 160 -9.78 10.54 -1.32
CA GLY A 160 -8.67 10.20 -0.42
C GLY A 160 -7.43 9.62 -1.11
N THR A 161 -7.50 9.34 -2.41
CA THR A 161 -6.42 8.74 -3.19
C THR A 161 -5.87 9.71 -4.22
N LEU A 162 -6.60 9.95 -5.33
CA LEU A 162 -6.20 10.95 -6.34
C LEU A 162 -6.25 12.37 -5.79
N THR A 163 -7.12 12.58 -4.81
CA THR A 163 -7.26 13.83 -4.10
C THR A 163 -6.56 13.79 -2.74
N GLU A 164 -6.33 14.96 -2.16
CA GLU A 164 -5.70 15.09 -0.84
C GLU A 164 -6.56 14.52 0.29
N GLY A 165 -7.87 14.29 0.05
CA GLY A 165 -8.81 13.83 1.06
C GLY A 165 -9.13 14.92 2.09
N ARG A 166 -8.84 16.18 1.75
CA ARG A 166 -9.05 17.35 2.60
C ARG A 166 -9.99 18.30 1.87
N PRO A 167 -11.31 18.10 1.98
CA PRO A 167 -12.26 19.00 1.35
C PRO A 167 -12.08 20.43 1.88
N GLU A 168 -12.20 21.39 0.99
CA GLU A 168 -12.14 22.83 1.24
C GLU A 168 -13.45 23.48 0.80
N LEU A 169 -13.95 24.42 1.61
CA LEU A 169 -15.16 25.19 1.30
C LEU A 169 -14.84 26.22 0.21
N VAL A 170 -15.46 26.07 -0.97
CA VAL A 170 -15.13 26.91 -2.15
C VAL A 170 -16.08 28.09 -2.34
N ASN A 171 -17.29 28.05 -1.78
CA ASN A 171 -18.29 29.11 -1.93
C ASN A 171 -18.44 29.99 -0.68
N ARG A 172 -17.42 30.07 0.19
CA ARG A 172 -17.50 30.84 1.45
C ARG A 172 -17.99 32.27 1.28
N ASN A 173 -17.57 32.94 0.21
CA ASN A 173 -17.90 34.35 -0.07
C ASN A 173 -19.36 34.56 -0.50
N GLU A 174 -20.08 33.50 -0.84
CA GLU A 174 -21.50 33.53 -1.24
C GLU A 174 -22.44 33.23 -0.08
N ILE A 175 -21.88 32.89 1.08
CA ILE A 175 -22.63 32.48 2.26
C ILE A 175 -22.69 33.65 3.24
N GLU A 176 -23.91 34.04 3.57
CA GLU A 176 -24.23 35.02 4.62
C GLU A 176 -23.57 34.66 5.96
N ALA A 177 -23.10 35.68 6.68
CA ALA A 177 -22.33 35.48 7.91
C ALA A 177 -23.11 34.72 9.00
N ASP A 178 -24.41 34.98 9.13
CA ASP A 178 -25.28 34.33 10.11
C ASP A 178 -25.45 32.83 9.80
N ALA A 179 -25.69 32.49 8.53
CA ALA A 179 -25.80 31.10 8.08
C ALA A 179 -24.48 30.35 8.27
N PHE A 180 -23.35 30.97 7.94
CA PHE A 180 -22.04 30.38 8.19
C PHE A 180 -21.80 30.11 9.67
N THR A 181 -22.15 31.07 10.54
CA THR A 181 -21.97 30.94 12.00
C THR A 181 -22.85 29.85 12.59
N ALA A 182 -24.10 29.72 12.13
CA ALA A 182 -25.00 28.66 12.56
C ALA A 182 -24.53 27.27 12.11
N ALA A 183 -24.07 27.13 10.86
CA ALA A 183 -23.48 25.88 10.38
C ALA A 183 -22.21 25.51 11.17
N LEU A 184 -21.37 26.50 11.47
CA LEU A 184 -20.14 26.31 12.23
C LEU A 184 -20.41 25.84 13.67
N ALA A 185 -21.44 26.39 14.32
CA ALA A 185 -21.86 25.97 15.65
C ALA A 185 -22.22 24.47 15.71
N LEU A 186 -22.92 23.95 14.70
CA LEU A 186 -23.21 22.52 14.60
C LEU A 186 -21.97 21.70 14.23
N ALA A 187 -21.23 22.14 13.20
CA ALA A 187 -20.10 21.41 12.62
C ALA A 187 -18.94 21.16 13.59
N ARG A 188 -18.74 22.05 14.58
CA ARG A 188 -17.68 21.93 15.61
C ARG A 188 -17.76 20.64 16.42
N HIS A 189 -18.92 20.01 16.48
CA HIS A 189 -19.16 18.81 17.29
C HIS A 189 -19.15 17.50 16.48
N SER A 190 -18.89 17.56 15.17
CA SER A 190 -18.85 16.37 14.30
C SER A 190 -17.43 16.11 13.79
N GLN A 191 -17.06 14.84 13.74
CA GLN A 191 -15.80 14.38 13.14
C GLN A 191 -15.92 14.18 11.63
N HIS A 192 -17.10 14.38 11.04
CA HIS A 192 -17.31 14.18 9.61
C HIS A 192 -16.39 15.11 8.77
N PRO A 193 -15.74 14.61 7.70
CA PRO A 193 -14.76 15.40 6.93
C PRO A 193 -15.27 16.76 6.43
N LEU A 194 -16.54 16.84 6.01
CA LEU A 194 -17.15 18.11 5.56
C LEU A 194 -17.40 19.10 6.71
N SER A 195 -17.76 18.61 7.90
CA SER A 195 -17.90 19.42 9.10
C SER A 195 -16.54 19.99 9.51
N ARG A 196 -15.50 19.15 9.50
CA ARG A 196 -14.10 19.58 9.74
C ARG A 196 -13.61 20.58 8.70
N ALA A 197 -13.99 20.42 7.43
CA ALA A 197 -13.68 21.38 6.39
C ALA A 197 -14.34 22.74 6.63
N LEU A 198 -15.60 22.76 7.08
CA LEU A 198 -16.32 23.98 7.43
C LEU A 198 -15.69 24.69 8.63
N VAL A 199 -15.27 23.93 9.65
CA VAL A 199 -14.52 24.45 10.81
C VAL A 199 -13.19 25.05 10.39
N ARG A 200 -12.42 24.37 9.52
CA ARG A 200 -11.16 24.91 8.99
C ARG A 200 -11.36 26.20 8.19
N ALA A 201 -12.44 26.29 7.41
CA ALA A 201 -12.77 27.48 6.63
C ALA A 201 -13.08 28.72 7.48
N ALA A 202 -13.40 28.55 8.77
CA ALA A 202 -13.58 29.67 9.69
C ALA A 202 -12.24 30.32 10.12
N GLY A 203 -11.15 29.54 10.15
CA GLY A 203 -9.81 30.00 10.57
C GLY A 203 -9.75 30.54 12.00
N ASP A 204 -8.65 31.21 12.34
CA ASP A 204 -8.38 31.72 13.70
C ASP A 204 -9.30 32.89 14.12
N ASN A 205 -9.90 33.57 13.15
CA ASN A 205 -10.85 34.68 13.37
C ASN A 205 -12.30 34.20 13.57
N THR A 206 -12.47 33.00 14.14
CA THR A 206 -13.80 32.42 14.32
C THR A 206 -14.64 33.28 15.28
N PRO A 207 -15.82 33.80 14.86
CA PRO A 207 -16.72 34.46 15.79
C PRO A 207 -17.18 33.45 16.86
N PRO A 208 -17.38 33.87 18.12
CA PRO A 208 -17.92 32.99 19.15
C PRO A 208 -19.27 32.43 18.70
N THR A 209 -19.31 31.12 18.48
CA THR A 209 -20.54 30.40 18.12
C THR A 209 -21.31 30.07 19.39
N ALA A 210 -22.62 30.31 19.39
CA ALA A 210 -23.48 29.82 20.47
C ALA A 210 -23.42 28.29 20.54
N GLN A 211 -23.44 27.74 21.75
CA GLN A 211 -23.54 26.31 21.95
C GLN A 211 -24.94 25.85 21.52
N PRO A 212 -25.07 24.87 20.61
CA PRO A 212 -26.37 24.37 20.21
C PRO A 212 -27.02 23.54 21.33
N ASP A 213 -28.29 23.82 21.60
CA ASP A 213 -29.13 22.98 22.46
C ASP A 213 -29.63 21.75 21.68
N ASP A 214 -29.86 20.62 22.37
CA ASP A 214 -30.38 19.37 21.79
C ASP A 214 -29.62 18.89 20.54
N LEU A 215 -28.29 18.99 20.56
CA LEU A 215 -27.45 18.56 19.45
C LEU A 215 -27.48 17.03 19.29
N GLU A 216 -27.80 16.57 18.09
CA GLU A 216 -27.83 15.15 17.72
C GLU A 216 -27.23 14.94 16.32
N GLU A 217 -26.36 13.94 16.18
CA GLU A 217 -25.84 13.49 14.88
C GLU A 217 -26.64 12.26 14.42
N ILE A 218 -27.34 12.40 13.29
CA ILE A 218 -28.21 11.38 12.73
C ILE A 218 -27.45 10.68 11.58
N PRO A 219 -27.06 9.41 11.74
CA PRO A 219 -26.31 8.67 10.73
C PRO A 219 -26.98 8.70 9.36
N GLY A 220 -26.20 8.98 8.33
CA GLY A 220 -26.69 9.06 6.95
C GLY A 220 -27.53 10.31 6.62
N SER A 221 -27.78 11.21 7.57
CA SER A 221 -28.53 12.46 7.35
C SER A 221 -27.71 13.71 7.62
N GLY A 222 -27.24 13.89 8.87
CA GLY A 222 -26.53 15.10 9.29
C GLY A 222 -26.72 15.43 10.77
N LEU A 223 -26.46 16.68 11.13
CA LEU A 223 -26.54 17.22 12.49
C LEU A 223 -27.82 18.04 12.68
N ARG A 224 -28.50 17.88 13.80
CA ARG A 224 -29.63 18.71 14.23
C ARG A 224 -29.30 19.36 15.56
N GLY A 225 -29.75 20.59 15.76
CA GLY A 225 -29.70 21.25 17.06
C GLY A 225 -30.49 22.56 17.03
N THR A 226 -30.57 23.24 18.17
CA THR A 226 -31.24 24.53 18.29
C THR A 226 -30.21 25.61 18.61
N ILE A 227 -30.18 26.69 17.83
CA ILE A 227 -29.23 27.80 18.02
C ILE A 227 -30.04 29.07 18.24
N GLY A 228 -29.89 29.69 19.41
CA GLY A 228 -30.64 30.92 19.73
C GLY A 228 -32.16 30.75 19.65
N GLY A 229 -32.68 29.57 20.05
CA GLY A 229 -34.10 29.23 19.97
C GLY A 229 -34.60 28.83 18.57
N ARG A 230 -33.74 28.79 17.55
CA ARG A 230 -34.09 28.40 16.18
C ARG A 230 -33.63 26.98 15.89
N ALA A 231 -34.54 26.15 15.38
CA ALA A 231 -34.21 24.79 14.97
C ALA A 231 -33.33 24.81 13.70
N CYS A 232 -32.16 24.18 13.79
CA CYS A 232 -31.17 24.12 12.72
C CYS A 232 -30.88 22.67 12.32
N ARG A 233 -30.67 22.44 11.02
CA ARG A 233 -30.23 21.15 10.45
C ARG A 233 -29.08 21.38 9.48
N LEU A 234 -28.00 20.64 9.63
CA LEU A 234 -26.83 20.68 8.77
C LEU A 234 -26.56 19.28 8.22
N GLY A 235 -26.78 19.05 6.93
CA GLY A 235 -26.69 17.70 6.38
C GLY A 235 -26.97 17.59 4.89
N ARG A 236 -27.49 16.43 4.47
CA ARG A 236 -27.84 16.15 3.07
C ARG A 236 -28.95 17.08 2.56
N ALA A 237 -28.91 17.39 1.27
CA ALA A 237 -29.86 18.26 0.59
C ALA A 237 -31.33 17.88 0.86
N GLU A 238 -31.69 16.61 0.65
CA GLU A 238 -33.05 16.10 0.87
C GLU A 238 -33.53 16.29 2.33
N TRP A 239 -32.64 16.07 3.29
CA TRP A 239 -32.96 16.18 4.72
C TRP A 239 -33.16 17.63 5.18
N CYS A 240 -32.48 18.56 4.49
CA CYS A 240 -32.65 20.01 4.67
C CYS A 240 -33.80 20.58 3.82
N GLY A 241 -34.57 19.74 3.11
CA GLY A 241 -35.77 20.15 2.37
C GLY A 241 -35.51 20.67 0.96
N VAL A 242 -34.35 20.38 0.37
CA VAL A 242 -34.04 20.70 -1.03
C VAL A 242 -34.74 19.67 -1.93
N THR A 243 -35.73 20.13 -2.70
CA THR A 243 -36.54 19.29 -3.60
C THR A 243 -36.11 19.39 -5.07
N GLN A 244 -35.39 20.46 -5.44
CA GLN A 244 -34.71 20.60 -6.72
C GLN A 244 -33.28 21.08 -6.46
N LEU A 245 -32.30 20.28 -6.89
CA LEU A 245 -30.91 20.73 -6.99
C LEU A 245 -30.82 21.52 -8.29
N GLU A 246 -30.57 22.82 -8.22
CA GLU A 246 -30.18 23.59 -9.39
C GLU A 246 -28.90 22.97 -9.98
N ALA A 247 -28.82 22.92 -11.32
CA ALA A 247 -27.64 22.46 -12.03
C ALA A 247 -26.54 23.54 -11.89
N ASP A 248 -25.90 23.58 -10.73
CA ASP A 248 -24.71 24.38 -10.50
C ASP A 248 -23.50 23.65 -11.12
N ASP A 249 -22.73 24.35 -11.95
CA ASP A 249 -21.51 23.86 -12.59
C ASP A 249 -20.37 23.65 -11.59
N ARG A 250 -20.58 23.96 -10.30
CA ARG A 250 -19.60 23.71 -9.24
C ARG A 250 -19.72 22.29 -8.72
N HIS A 251 -18.65 21.55 -8.97
CA HIS A 251 -18.52 20.13 -8.75
C HIS A 251 -17.91 19.82 -7.37
N GLY A 252 -18.49 18.88 -6.63
CA GLY A 252 -17.92 18.33 -5.40
C GLY A 252 -18.94 18.03 -4.29
N PRO A 253 -18.49 17.58 -3.11
CA PRO A 253 -19.37 17.30 -1.98
C PRO A 253 -20.13 18.55 -1.52
N GLU A 254 -21.37 18.36 -1.07
CA GLU A 254 -22.24 19.45 -0.61
C GLU A 254 -22.72 19.19 0.80
N LEU A 255 -22.87 20.26 1.57
CA LEU A 255 -23.55 20.27 2.85
C LEU A 255 -24.59 21.38 2.83
N TRP A 256 -25.78 21.13 3.38
CA TRP A 256 -26.88 22.08 3.36
C TRP A 256 -27.26 22.46 4.78
N LEU A 257 -27.51 23.75 5.02
CA LEU A 257 -28.04 24.26 6.28
C LEU A 257 -29.50 24.66 6.08
N ARG A 258 -30.38 24.25 7.00
CA ARG A 258 -31.76 24.73 7.12
C ARG A 258 -31.95 25.36 8.50
N GLN A 259 -32.38 26.61 8.56
CA GLN A 259 -32.69 27.32 9.82
C GLN A 259 -34.18 27.63 9.88
N ALA A 260 -34.92 26.90 10.72
CA ALA A 260 -36.39 26.95 10.77
C ALA A 260 -36.99 26.83 9.36
N ASP A 261 -37.81 27.80 8.95
CA ASP A 261 -38.49 27.81 7.66
C ASP A 261 -37.76 28.60 6.55
N GLU A 262 -36.53 29.05 6.80
CA GLU A 262 -35.73 29.75 5.79
C GLU A 262 -35.29 28.83 4.63
N PRO A 263 -35.03 29.40 3.44
CA PRO A 263 -34.49 28.62 2.33
C PRO A 263 -33.17 27.92 2.73
N PRO A 264 -32.94 26.68 2.28
CA PRO A 264 -31.70 25.97 2.57
C PRO A 264 -30.49 26.67 1.97
N VAL A 265 -29.42 26.79 2.73
CA VAL A 265 -28.15 27.41 2.30
C VAL A 265 -27.15 26.32 1.93
N LYS A 266 -26.55 26.43 0.74
CA LYS A 266 -25.59 25.47 0.19
C LYS A 266 -24.16 25.79 0.63
N PHE A 267 -23.45 24.79 1.12
CA PHE A 267 -22.00 24.81 1.37
C PHE A 267 -21.35 23.85 0.38
N GLN A 268 -20.63 24.40 -0.58
CA GLN A 268 -19.97 23.66 -1.64
C GLN A 268 -18.52 23.39 -1.26
N PHE A 269 -18.11 22.13 -1.34
CA PHE A 269 -16.74 21.72 -1.13
C PHE A 269 -16.09 21.27 -2.42
N ALA A 270 -14.78 21.44 -2.51
CA ALA A 270 -13.93 20.79 -3.50
C ALA A 270 -12.79 20.06 -2.79
N ASP A 271 -12.34 18.95 -3.37
CA ASP A 271 -11.18 18.21 -2.90
C ASP A 271 -10.12 18.30 -3.99
N ARG A 272 -8.96 18.87 -3.66
CA ARG A 272 -7.90 19.16 -4.64
C ARG A 272 -7.23 17.86 -5.07
N LEU A 273 -6.90 17.78 -6.36
CA LEU A 273 -6.04 16.71 -6.87
C LEU A 273 -4.64 16.86 -6.30
N ARG A 274 -3.99 15.74 -6.00
CA ARG A 274 -2.58 15.77 -5.58
C ARG A 274 -1.72 16.25 -6.76
N PRO A 275 -0.82 17.21 -6.57
CA PRO A 275 -0.07 17.83 -7.66
C PRO A 275 0.80 16.85 -8.44
N GLU A 276 1.25 15.75 -7.81
CA GLU A 276 2.07 14.73 -8.45
C GLU A 276 1.30 13.73 -9.32
N MET A 277 -0.04 13.76 -9.35
CA MET A 277 -0.81 12.69 -9.99
C MET A 277 -0.51 12.53 -11.47
N ALA A 278 -0.30 13.64 -12.19
CA ALA A 278 0.07 13.59 -13.60
C ALA A 278 1.37 12.79 -13.84
N ASP A 279 2.38 13.01 -12.99
CA ASP A 279 3.66 12.29 -13.05
C ASP A 279 3.50 10.82 -12.66
N VAL A 280 2.66 10.52 -11.67
CA VAL A 280 2.34 9.15 -11.26
C VAL A 280 1.69 8.39 -12.40
N ILE A 281 0.64 8.94 -13.03
CA ILE A 281 -0.04 8.32 -14.18
C ILE A 281 0.92 8.12 -15.35
N ALA A 282 1.75 9.12 -15.66
CA ALA A 282 2.78 9.00 -16.69
C ALA A 282 3.81 7.92 -16.37
N GLY A 283 4.24 7.80 -15.11
CA GLY A 283 5.13 6.76 -14.62
C GLY A 283 4.54 5.35 -14.77
N LEU A 284 3.26 5.17 -14.46
CA LEU A 284 2.55 3.90 -14.66
C LEU A 284 2.45 3.52 -16.14
N ARG A 285 2.15 4.48 -17.01
CA ARG A 285 2.11 4.27 -18.46
C ARG A 285 3.47 3.90 -19.03
N LYS A 286 4.57 4.52 -18.56
CA LYS A 286 5.94 4.12 -18.93
C LYS A 286 6.28 2.69 -18.53
N LEU A 287 5.62 2.15 -17.50
CA LEU A 287 5.72 0.74 -17.11
C LEU A 287 4.83 -0.19 -17.94
N GLY A 288 4.13 0.33 -18.95
CA GLY A 288 3.20 -0.43 -19.79
C GLY A 288 1.89 -0.78 -19.11
N LEU A 289 1.53 -0.05 -18.05
CA LEU A 289 0.27 -0.26 -17.32
C LEU A 289 -0.82 0.62 -17.91
N SER A 290 -2.01 0.04 -18.01
CA SER A 290 -3.23 0.82 -18.28
C SER A 290 -3.83 1.32 -16.97
N VAL A 291 -4.50 2.45 -17.02
CA VAL A 291 -5.05 3.14 -15.84
C VAL A 291 -6.55 3.31 -16.01
N GLU A 292 -7.30 3.04 -14.95
CA GLU A 292 -8.74 3.25 -14.85
C GLU A 292 -9.08 4.02 -13.57
N LEU A 293 -10.08 4.90 -13.64
CA LEU A 293 -10.62 5.65 -12.50
C LEU A 293 -12.01 5.15 -12.14
N LEU A 294 -12.22 4.76 -10.88
CA LEU A 294 -13.54 4.53 -10.30
C LEU A 294 -13.84 5.57 -9.24
N SER A 295 -14.98 6.25 -9.34
CA SER A 295 -15.41 7.25 -8.37
C SER A 295 -16.87 7.02 -7.95
N GLY A 296 -17.15 7.26 -6.67
CA GLY A 296 -18.53 7.36 -6.17
C GLY A 296 -19.20 8.70 -6.50
N ASP A 297 -18.46 9.71 -6.94
CA ASP A 297 -19.03 10.98 -7.39
C ASP A 297 -19.74 10.85 -8.73
N ARG A 298 -20.59 11.83 -9.05
CA ARG A 298 -21.26 11.95 -10.35
C ARG A 298 -20.31 11.75 -11.52
N ALA A 299 -20.82 11.13 -12.58
CA ALA A 299 -20.09 10.91 -13.83
C ALA A 299 -19.40 12.16 -14.39
N SER A 300 -19.99 13.35 -14.28
CA SER A 300 -19.36 14.61 -14.73
C SER A 300 -18.07 14.94 -13.98
N VAL A 301 -18.02 14.70 -12.67
CA VAL A 301 -16.83 14.93 -11.82
C VAL A 301 -15.73 13.95 -12.20
N ALA A 302 -16.07 12.67 -12.33
CA ALA A 302 -15.13 11.64 -12.72
C ALA A 302 -14.55 11.90 -14.12
N ALA A 303 -15.39 12.37 -15.07
CA ALA A 303 -14.97 12.74 -16.41
C ALA A 303 -13.98 13.90 -16.42
N ALA A 304 -14.23 14.94 -15.62
CA ALA A 304 -13.35 16.12 -15.54
C ALA A 304 -11.96 15.73 -15.02
N ILE A 305 -11.89 14.97 -13.92
CA ILE A 305 -10.63 14.49 -13.33
C ILE A 305 -9.90 13.55 -14.29
N ALA A 306 -10.64 12.63 -14.92
CA ALA A 306 -10.08 11.72 -15.90
C ALA A 306 -9.48 12.51 -17.09
N SER A 307 -10.17 13.55 -17.59
CA SER A 307 -9.64 14.40 -18.65
C SER A 307 -8.39 15.17 -18.21
N GLU A 308 -8.37 15.72 -16.99
CA GLU A 308 -7.23 16.47 -16.46
C GLU A 308 -5.97 15.60 -16.28
N LEU A 309 -6.15 14.37 -15.80
CA LEU A 309 -5.07 13.38 -15.63
C LEU A 309 -4.80 12.57 -16.92
N GLY A 310 -5.58 12.83 -17.97
CA GLY A 310 -5.56 12.12 -19.24
C GLY A 310 -5.82 10.63 -19.10
N ILE A 311 -6.73 10.17 -18.23
CA ILE A 311 -7.15 8.78 -18.03
C ILE A 311 -8.31 8.45 -18.98
N ASP A 312 -8.12 7.48 -19.87
CA ASP A 312 -9.09 7.17 -20.93
C ASP A 312 -10.29 6.34 -20.44
N THR A 313 -10.08 5.52 -19.40
CA THR A 313 -11.11 4.63 -18.85
C THR A 313 -11.52 5.12 -17.47
N TRP A 314 -12.78 5.51 -17.31
CA TRP A 314 -13.28 6.00 -16.03
C TRP A 314 -14.76 5.67 -15.85
N ARG A 315 -15.21 5.64 -14.60
CA ARG A 315 -16.61 5.48 -14.23
C ARG A 315 -16.92 6.29 -12.98
N GLY A 316 -17.94 7.15 -13.06
CA GLY A 316 -18.57 7.80 -11.91
C GLY A 316 -19.80 7.03 -11.42
N ASP A 317 -20.45 7.57 -10.40
CA ASP A 317 -21.65 7.03 -9.75
C ASP A 317 -21.48 5.59 -9.24
N CYS A 318 -20.25 5.21 -8.87
CA CYS A 318 -19.92 3.86 -8.41
C CYS A 318 -20.24 3.68 -6.92
N ARG A 319 -21.06 2.68 -6.59
CA ARG A 319 -21.18 2.18 -5.21
C ARG A 319 -20.01 1.24 -4.89
N PRO A 320 -19.71 0.96 -3.61
CA PRO A 320 -18.68 -0.02 -3.25
C PRO A 320 -18.86 -1.39 -3.93
N ALA A 321 -20.11 -1.85 -4.09
CA ALA A 321 -20.44 -3.07 -4.82
C ALA A 321 -20.10 -3.00 -6.32
N ASP A 322 -20.25 -1.83 -6.94
CA ASP A 322 -19.90 -1.63 -8.36
C ASP A 322 -18.39 -1.68 -8.57
N LYS A 323 -17.60 -1.14 -7.63
CA LYS A 323 -16.13 -1.24 -7.66
C LYS A 323 -15.68 -2.69 -7.62
N VAL A 324 -16.25 -3.46 -6.69
CA VAL A 324 -16.01 -4.90 -6.54
C VAL A 324 -16.40 -5.66 -7.81
N ALA A 325 -17.60 -5.41 -8.36
CA ALA A 325 -18.06 -6.05 -9.59
C ALA A 325 -17.14 -5.71 -10.79
N ARG A 326 -16.65 -4.47 -10.86
CA ARG A 326 -15.69 -4.07 -11.90
C ARG A 326 -14.37 -4.82 -11.79
N LEU A 327 -13.81 -4.92 -10.60
CA LEU A 327 -12.59 -5.71 -10.36
C LEU A 327 -12.78 -7.19 -10.72
N HIS A 328 -13.95 -7.75 -10.41
CA HIS A 328 -14.30 -9.11 -10.81
C HIS A 328 -14.30 -9.28 -12.34
N SER A 329 -14.96 -8.37 -13.06
CA SER A 329 -15.02 -8.41 -14.53
C SER A 329 -13.64 -8.30 -15.18
N LEU A 330 -12.74 -7.48 -14.62
CA LEU A 330 -11.38 -7.34 -15.10
C LEU A 330 -10.58 -8.62 -14.86
N ARG A 331 -10.77 -9.25 -13.71
CA ARG A 331 -10.16 -10.55 -13.38
C ARG A 331 -10.64 -11.65 -14.32
N GLU A 332 -11.93 -11.70 -14.64
CA GLU A 332 -12.49 -12.66 -15.62
C GLU A 332 -11.94 -12.43 -17.03
N ALA A 333 -11.66 -11.18 -17.40
CA ALA A 333 -10.94 -10.83 -18.63
C ALA A 333 -9.42 -11.14 -18.57
N GLY A 334 -8.95 -11.79 -17.50
CA GLY A 334 -7.54 -12.17 -17.32
C GLY A 334 -6.62 -11.05 -16.86
N ARG A 335 -7.15 -9.87 -16.50
CA ARG A 335 -6.35 -8.73 -16.04
C ARG A 335 -5.89 -8.93 -14.61
N LYS A 336 -4.69 -8.45 -14.33
CA LYS A 336 -4.08 -8.48 -13.00
C LYS A 336 -4.09 -7.06 -12.45
N VAL A 337 -5.17 -6.76 -11.74
CA VAL A 337 -5.48 -5.41 -11.29
C VAL A 337 -4.73 -5.05 -10.01
N LEU A 338 -4.05 -3.91 -10.03
CA LEU A 338 -3.61 -3.18 -8.86
C LEU A 338 -4.68 -2.16 -8.47
N MET A 339 -5.33 -2.34 -7.32
CA MET A 339 -6.26 -1.33 -6.77
C MET A 339 -5.49 -0.35 -5.89
N VAL A 340 -5.69 0.95 -6.09
CA VAL A 340 -5.15 2.01 -5.23
C VAL A 340 -6.31 2.80 -4.65
N GLY A 341 -6.47 2.76 -3.34
CA GLY A 341 -7.62 3.35 -2.63
C GLY A 341 -7.29 3.63 -1.18
N ASP A 342 -8.07 4.49 -0.49
CA ASP A 342 -7.81 4.93 0.89
C ASP A 342 -8.09 3.84 1.96
N GLY A 343 -8.75 2.76 1.57
CA GLY A 343 -9.10 1.64 2.43
C GLY A 343 -10.26 1.89 3.39
N LEU A 344 -10.83 3.10 3.42
CA LEU A 344 -11.95 3.42 4.31
C LEU A 344 -13.28 2.95 3.71
N ASN A 345 -13.54 3.36 2.46
CA ASN A 345 -14.75 2.96 1.72
C ASN A 345 -14.50 1.77 0.79
N ASP A 346 -13.23 1.47 0.55
CA ASP A 346 -12.79 0.59 -0.52
C ASP A 346 -12.12 -0.70 -0.03
N ALA A 347 -12.16 -0.97 1.28
CA ALA A 347 -11.62 -2.21 1.85
C ALA A 347 -12.07 -3.49 1.11
N PRO A 348 -13.35 -3.66 0.73
CA PRO A 348 -13.78 -4.83 -0.05
C PRO A 348 -13.15 -4.88 -1.45
N ALA A 349 -12.93 -3.73 -2.09
CA ALA A 349 -12.33 -3.63 -3.41
C ALA A 349 -10.82 -3.93 -3.35
N LEU A 350 -10.11 -3.36 -2.37
CA LEU A 350 -8.69 -3.65 -2.13
C LEU A 350 -8.45 -5.14 -1.88
N ALA A 351 -9.29 -5.77 -1.05
CA ALA A 351 -9.18 -7.19 -0.74
C ALA A 351 -9.44 -8.12 -1.94
N GLN A 352 -10.25 -7.70 -2.92
CA GLN A 352 -10.52 -8.51 -4.12
C GLN A 352 -9.50 -8.31 -5.25
N ALA A 353 -8.73 -7.22 -5.22
CA ALA A 353 -7.78 -6.92 -6.27
C ALA A 353 -6.64 -7.95 -6.35
N HIS A 354 -6.00 -8.06 -7.51
CA HIS A 354 -4.84 -8.94 -7.63
C HIS A 354 -3.68 -8.45 -6.77
N ALA A 355 -3.51 -7.14 -6.63
CA ALA A 355 -2.70 -6.51 -5.61
C ALA A 355 -3.36 -5.19 -5.19
N SER A 356 -3.05 -4.69 -4.00
CA SER A 356 -3.64 -3.45 -3.50
C SER A 356 -2.63 -2.57 -2.77
N ILE A 357 -2.71 -1.25 -2.99
CA ILE A 357 -1.93 -0.24 -2.27
C ILE A 357 -2.91 0.74 -1.64
N SER A 358 -2.68 1.11 -0.37
CA SER A 358 -3.38 2.22 0.26
C SER A 358 -2.41 3.27 0.78
N PRO A 359 -2.66 4.57 0.53
CA PRO A 359 -2.12 5.60 1.41
C PRO A 359 -2.77 5.42 2.78
N ALA A 360 -1.99 5.43 3.87
CA ALA A 360 -2.54 5.41 5.22
C ALA A 360 -1.85 6.46 6.09
N ALA A 361 -2.62 7.09 6.96
CA ALA A 361 -2.05 7.79 8.09
C ALA A 361 -1.42 6.79 9.06
N ALA A 362 -0.42 7.23 9.81
CA ALA A 362 0.31 6.38 10.76
C ALA A 362 -0.62 5.64 11.75
N ALA A 363 -1.75 6.22 12.14
CA ALA A 363 -2.70 5.62 13.06
C ALA A 363 -3.64 4.55 12.43
N ASP A 364 -3.76 4.50 11.09
CA ASP A 364 -4.76 3.69 10.39
C ASP A 364 -4.16 2.44 9.71
N ILE A 365 -2.85 2.20 9.92
CA ILE A 365 -2.10 1.12 9.26
C ILE A 365 -2.69 -0.27 9.61
N SER A 366 -3.18 -0.47 10.83
CA SER A 366 -3.67 -1.77 11.32
C SER A 366 -4.99 -2.18 10.68
N GLN A 367 -5.87 -1.21 10.47
CA GLN A 367 -7.21 -1.47 9.94
C GLN A 367 -7.25 -1.56 8.41
N ASN A 368 -6.12 -1.27 7.73
CA ASN A 368 -6.07 -1.24 6.29
C ASN A 368 -6.08 -2.64 5.66
N ALA A 369 -6.98 -2.87 4.70
CA ALA A 369 -7.11 -4.14 3.97
C ALA A 369 -6.07 -4.33 2.85
N ALA A 370 -5.23 -3.33 2.56
CA ALA A 370 -4.29 -3.37 1.44
C ALA A 370 -3.07 -4.29 1.65
N ASP A 371 -2.55 -4.83 0.54
CA ASP A 371 -1.31 -5.62 0.51
C ASP A 371 -0.06 -4.77 0.80
N PHE A 372 -0.15 -3.46 0.49
CA PHE A 372 0.90 -2.47 0.67
C PHE A 372 0.32 -1.19 1.27
N VAL A 373 1.08 -0.56 2.18
CA VAL A 373 0.69 0.69 2.85
C VAL A 373 1.75 1.76 2.62
N LEU A 374 1.33 2.94 2.14
CA LEU A 374 2.20 4.10 1.97
C LEU A 374 2.13 4.97 3.24
N GLN A 375 3.27 5.17 3.90
CA GLN A 375 3.39 5.95 5.13
C GLN A 375 3.45 7.48 4.89
N GLY A 376 3.56 7.90 3.63
CA GLY A 376 3.63 9.30 3.21
C GLY A 376 2.39 9.77 2.46
N GLU A 377 2.25 11.09 2.32
CA GLU A 377 1.13 11.69 1.57
C GLU A 377 1.31 11.58 0.04
N THR A 378 2.47 11.12 -0.46
CA THR A 378 2.73 11.07 -1.90
C THR A 378 2.50 9.71 -2.55
N LEU A 379 1.85 9.72 -3.71
CA LEU A 379 1.64 8.52 -4.54
C LEU A 379 2.78 8.21 -5.51
N GLN A 380 3.88 8.99 -5.51
CA GLN A 380 5.09 8.70 -6.30
C GLN A 380 5.71 7.35 -6.01
N ALA A 381 5.45 6.81 -4.82
CA ALA A 381 5.92 5.51 -4.40
C ALA A 381 5.22 4.35 -5.14
N VAL A 382 4.04 4.56 -5.75
CA VAL A 382 3.29 3.50 -6.46
C VAL A 382 4.08 2.97 -7.68
N PRO A 383 4.52 3.79 -8.65
CA PRO A 383 5.37 3.32 -9.74
C PRO A 383 6.70 2.70 -9.28
N GLU A 384 7.32 3.25 -8.22
CA GLU A 384 8.56 2.69 -7.65
C GLU A 384 8.32 1.29 -7.08
N THR A 385 7.21 1.08 -6.36
CA THR A 385 6.86 -0.22 -5.79
C THR A 385 6.73 -1.29 -6.86
N ILE A 386 6.07 -0.97 -7.98
CA ILE A 386 5.94 -1.88 -9.12
C ILE A 386 7.31 -2.17 -9.75
N ARG A 387 8.17 -1.15 -9.91
CA ARG A 387 9.54 -1.33 -10.43
C ARG A 387 10.37 -2.25 -9.55
N VAL A 388 10.35 -2.03 -8.24
CA VAL A 388 11.06 -2.87 -7.27
C VAL A 388 10.53 -4.29 -7.33
N ALA A 389 9.22 -4.50 -7.32
CA ALA A 389 8.63 -5.83 -7.41
C ALA A 389 9.00 -6.58 -8.70
N ARG A 390 8.94 -5.92 -9.86
CA ARG A 390 9.38 -6.50 -11.15
C ARG A 390 10.87 -6.83 -11.14
N ALA A 391 11.70 -5.97 -10.56
CA ALA A 391 13.14 -6.22 -10.39
C ALA A 391 13.38 -7.42 -9.47
N THR A 392 12.69 -7.52 -8.34
CA THR A 392 12.74 -8.68 -7.42
C THR A 392 12.40 -9.96 -8.15
N ARG A 393 11.29 -9.99 -8.89
CA ARG A 393 10.90 -11.15 -9.71
C ARG A 393 11.99 -11.55 -10.69
N ARG A 394 12.59 -10.58 -11.40
CA ARG A 394 13.69 -10.84 -12.33
C ARG A 394 14.90 -11.45 -11.62
N ARG A 395 15.30 -10.93 -10.44
CA ARG A 395 16.43 -11.46 -9.67
C ARG A 395 16.18 -12.89 -9.18
N VAL A 396 14.97 -13.20 -8.75
CA VAL A 396 14.60 -14.57 -8.35
C VAL A 396 14.74 -15.54 -9.54
N ILE A 397 14.23 -15.15 -10.72
CA ILE A 397 14.36 -15.95 -11.94
C ILE A 397 15.83 -16.11 -12.36
N GLU A 398 16.63 -15.05 -12.30
CA GLU A 398 18.07 -15.10 -12.58
C GLU A 398 18.79 -16.06 -11.62
N ASN A 399 18.49 -15.98 -10.32
CA ASN A 399 19.09 -16.87 -9.32
C ASN A 399 18.71 -18.34 -9.54
N PHE A 400 17.45 -18.62 -9.91
CA PHE A 400 17.02 -19.96 -10.28
C PHE A 400 17.74 -20.45 -11.55
N GLY A 401 17.90 -19.59 -12.56
CA GLY A 401 18.65 -19.91 -13.77
C GLY A 401 20.12 -20.23 -13.48
N ILE A 402 20.78 -19.44 -12.63
CA ILE A 402 22.18 -19.67 -12.19
C ILE A 402 22.29 -21.00 -11.44
N ALA A 403 21.39 -21.26 -10.48
CA ALA A 403 21.40 -22.50 -9.71
C ALA A 403 21.21 -23.73 -10.60
N PHE A 404 20.29 -23.66 -11.57
CA PHE A 404 20.04 -24.76 -12.51
C PHE A 404 21.24 -24.99 -13.44
N ALA A 405 21.80 -23.93 -14.04
CA ALA A 405 22.94 -24.04 -14.93
C ALA A 405 24.18 -24.61 -14.22
N TYR A 406 24.43 -24.16 -12.98
CA TYR A 406 25.49 -24.70 -12.14
C TYR A 406 25.30 -26.21 -11.90
N ASN A 407 24.11 -26.64 -11.46
CA ASN A 407 23.83 -28.05 -11.20
C ASN A 407 23.92 -28.92 -12.47
N ALA A 408 23.44 -28.42 -13.60
CA ALA A 408 23.49 -29.12 -14.88
C ALA A 408 24.92 -29.44 -15.34
N ILE A 409 25.90 -28.60 -14.99
CA ILE A 409 27.31 -28.82 -15.30
C ILE A 409 27.99 -29.63 -14.19
N ALA A 410 27.79 -29.24 -12.93
CA ALA A 410 28.53 -29.77 -11.79
C ALA A 410 28.19 -31.24 -11.50
N ILE A 411 26.93 -31.64 -11.65
CA ILE A 411 26.47 -33.01 -11.38
C ILE A 411 27.14 -34.05 -12.30
N PRO A 412 27.13 -33.91 -13.65
CA PRO A 412 27.85 -34.83 -14.53
C PRO A 412 29.33 -34.98 -14.19
N PHE A 413 30.03 -33.90 -13.87
CA PHE A 413 31.44 -33.95 -13.49
C PHE A 413 31.66 -34.72 -12.18
N ALA A 414 30.77 -34.56 -11.20
CA ALA A 414 30.82 -35.32 -9.95
C ALA A 414 30.54 -36.81 -10.17
N VAL A 415 29.51 -37.14 -10.98
CA VAL A 415 29.19 -38.53 -11.35
C VAL A 415 30.35 -39.19 -12.09
N ALA A 416 31.04 -38.44 -12.96
CA ALA A 416 32.23 -38.89 -13.68
C ALA A 416 33.51 -38.93 -12.83
N GLY A 417 33.44 -38.62 -11.53
CA GLY A 417 34.57 -38.71 -10.60
C GLY A 417 35.63 -37.62 -10.76
N PHE A 418 35.34 -36.54 -11.49
CA PHE A 418 36.26 -35.41 -11.66
C PHE A 418 36.22 -34.39 -10.51
N VAL A 419 35.27 -34.54 -9.58
CA VAL A 419 35.06 -33.59 -8.48
C VAL A 419 35.26 -34.28 -7.15
N THR A 420 36.16 -33.76 -6.32
CA THR A 420 36.33 -34.24 -4.96
C THR A 420 35.26 -33.65 -4.03
N PRO A 421 34.94 -34.30 -2.89
CA PRO A 421 34.03 -33.75 -1.89
C PRO A 421 34.39 -32.32 -1.43
N LEU A 422 35.69 -32.00 -1.35
CA LEU A 422 36.15 -30.66 -0.99
C LEU A 422 35.79 -29.62 -2.07
N PHE A 423 36.04 -29.92 -3.35
CA PHE A 423 35.67 -29.03 -4.45
C PHE A 423 34.15 -28.86 -4.54
N ALA A 424 33.38 -29.93 -4.33
CA ALA A 424 31.92 -29.87 -4.26
C ALA A 424 31.43 -28.90 -3.17
N ALA A 425 32.02 -28.98 -1.96
CA ALA A 425 31.66 -28.11 -0.84
C ALA A 425 31.99 -26.63 -1.10
N LEU A 426 33.16 -26.34 -1.70
CA LEU A 426 33.55 -24.99 -2.08
C LEU A 426 32.62 -24.40 -3.14
N ALA A 427 32.29 -25.19 -4.15
CA ALA A 427 31.43 -24.77 -5.25
C ALA A 427 29.98 -24.48 -4.76
N MET A 428 29.43 -25.32 -3.88
CA MET A 428 28.12 -25.11 -3.25
C MET A 428 28.07 -23.83 -2.39
N SER A 429 29.11 -23.60 -1.59
CA SER A 429 29.22 -22.39 -0.76
C SER A 429 29.34 -21.13 -1.61
N GLY A 430 30.14 -21.19 -2.69
CA GLY A 430 30.29 -20.09 -3.65
C GLY A 430 28.99 -19.74 -4.38
N SER A 431 28.23 -20.75 -4.80
CA SER A 431 26.91 -20.56 -5.43
C SER A 431 25.92 -19.85 -4.49
N SER A 432 25.86 -20.27 -3.23
CA SER A 432 25.01 -19.66 -2.21
C SER A 432 25.40 -18.20 -1.94
N LEU A 433 26.70 -17.91 -1.93
CA LEU A 433 27.22 -16.54 -1.79
C LEU A 433 26.83 -15.68 -2.99
N ILE A 434 26.99 -16.17 -4.23
CA ILE A 434 26.63 -15.44 -5.45
C ILE A 434 25.13 -15.09 -5.46
N VAL A 435 24.27 -16.05 -5.13
CA VAL A 435 22.81 -15.83 -5.06
C VAL A 435 22.45 -14.78 -4.01
N THR A 436 23.06 -14.86 -2.83
CA THR A 436 22.84 -13.90 -1.74
C THR A 436 23.30 -12.50 -2.15
N LEU A 437 24.51 -12.37 -2.71
CA LEU A 437 25.03 -11.10 -3.21
C LEU A 437 24.18 -10.52 -4.33
N ASN A 438 23.67 -11.36 -5.25
CA ASN A 438 22.78 -10.91 -6.32
C ASN A 438 21.42 -10.42 -5.78
N ALA A 439 20.87 -11.07 -4.75
CA ALA A 439 19.67 -10.60 -4.06
C ALA A 439 19.92 -9.24 -3.37
N LEU A 440 21.06 -9.08 -2.71
CA LEU A 440 21.44 -7.84 -2.03
C LEU A 440 21.64 -6.64 -2.97
N ARG A 441 21.86 -6.85 -4.28
CA ARG A 441 21.89 -5.75 -5.27
C ARG A 441 20.59 -4.94 -5.29
N LEU A 442 19.46 -5.52 -4.86
CA LEU A 442 18.19 -4.78 -4.74
C LEU A 442 18.28 -3.64 -3.70
N ARG A 443 19.08 -3.80 -2.63
CA ARG A 443 19.31 -2.77 -1.61
C ARG A 443 20.16 -1.61 -2.11
N LEU A 444 20.99 -1.85 -3.12
CA LEU A 444 21.96 -0.91 -3.70
C LEU A 444 21.42 -0.19 -4.93
N GLY A 445 20.09 -0.22 -5.15
CA GLY A 445 19.41 0.36 -6.31
C GLY A 445 20.13 1.57 -6.87
N GLU A 446 20.53 1.45 -8.14
CA GLU A 446 21.26 2.44 -8.92
C GLU A 446 20.85 3.85 -8.50
N LYS A 447 21.82 4.63 -8.04
CA LYS A 447 21.69 6.10 -8.01
C LYS A 447 21.20 6.49 -9.39
N GLY A 448 19.90 6.79 -9.49
CA GLY A 448 19.31 7.32 -10.71
C GLY A 448 20.18 8.50 -11.12
N ASN A 449 20.73 8.38 -12.31
CA ASN A 449 21.49 9.42 -13.00
C ASN A 449 20.51 10.57 -13.26
N GLY A 450 20.25 11.37 -12.24
CA GLY A 450 19.51 12.62 -12.32
C GLY A 450 20.46 13.70 -12.82
N ARG A 451 20.50 13.84 -14.14
CA ARG A 451 20.80 15.11 -14.81
C ARG A 451 19.62 15.44 -15.70
#